data_AF-A0A7S0Q5S1-F1
#
_entry.id   AF-A0A7S0Q5S1-F1
#
_cell.length_a   1.000
_cell.length_b   1.000
_cell.length_c   1.000
_cell.angle_alpha   90.00
_cell.angle_beta   90.00
_cell.angle_gamma   90.00
#
_symmetry.space_group_name_H-M   'P 1'
#
loop_
_entity.id
_entity.type
_entity.pdbx_description
1 polymer ?
#
loop_
_entity_poly.entity_id
_entity_poly.type
_entity_poly.pdbx_seq_one_letter_code
_entity_poly.pdbx_strand_id
1 'polypeptide(L)'
;IEFIHADFMEAAASLRADVVFLSPPWGGPEYARGGAFDLKTMMGGLDGEEIFEISMRAAPNVAYYLPKNTNRRQVHALAASARVAVELEECRLNGHVKALMAYYGFEEEEEGEVVEFVEEP
;
A
#
# COMPACT_ATOMS: atom_id res chain seq x y z
N ILE A 1 19.30 12.03 5.20
CA ILE A 1 18.32 12.08 4.08
C ILE A 1 19.13 12.29 2.82
N GLU A 2 18.89 11.47 1.81
CA GLU A 2 19.55 11.52 0.50
C GLU A 2 18.46 11.75 -0.57
N PHE A 3 18.75 12.61 -1.55
CA PHE A 3 17.83 12.89 -2.65
C PHE A 3 18.42 12.34 -3.94
N ILE A 4 17.66 11.48 -4.61
CA ILE A 4 18.06 10.82 -5.85
C ILE A 4 17.05 11.22 -6.93
N HIS A 5 17.54 11.80 -8.02
CA HIS A 5 16.73 12.06 -9.21
C HIS A 5 16.91 10.92 -10.19
N ALA A 6 15.99 9.96 -10.17
CA ALA A 6 16.04 8.75 -10.99
C ALA A 6 14.63 8.21 -11.29
N ASP A 7 14.54 7.32 -12.27
CA ASP A 7 13.37 6.47 -12.45
C ASP A 7 13.37 5.36 -11.38
N PHE A 8 12.30 5.29 -10.58
CA PHE A 8 12.17 4.28 -9.54
C PHE A 8 12.16 2.86 -10.10
N MET A 9 11.56 2.64 -11.27
CA MET A 9 11.45 1.32 -11.89
C MET A 9 12.84 0.74 -12.22
N GLU A 10 13.81 1.61 -12.52
CA GLU A 10 15.21 1.23 -12.74
C GLU A 10 16.02 1.21 -11.44
N ALA A 11 15.88 2.26 -10.62
CA ALA A 11 16.71 2.48 -9.43
C ALA A 11 16.45 1.45 -8.32
N ALA A 12 15.19 1.06 -8.12
CA ALA A 12 14.77 0.23 -6.99
C ALA A 12 15.46 -1.14 -6.95
N ALA A 13 15.89 -1.69 -8.09
CA ALA A 13 16.64 -2.94 -8.14
C ALA A 13 17.94 -2.90 -7.32
N SER A 14 18.56 -1.72 -7.23
CA SER A 14 19.82 -1.48 -6.51
C SER A 14 19.62 -0.99 -5.07
N LEU A 15 18.40 -0.60 -4.70
CA LEU A 15 18.08 -0.07 -3.38
C LEU A 15 17.72 -1.20 -2.41
N ARG A 16 18.02 -0.98 -1.13
CA ARG A 16 17.60 -1.84 -0.02
C ARG A 16 17.13 -0.96 1.13
N ALA A 17 15.98 -1.28 1.69
CA ALA A 17 15.38 -0.57 2.81
C ALA A 17 14.54 -1.52 3.66
N ASP A 18 14.20 -1.09 4.86
CA ASP A 18 13.25 -1.83 5.71
C ASP A 18 11.80 -1.62 5.26
N VAL A 19 11.51 -0.46 4.65
CA VAL A 19 10.18 -0.07 4.18
C VAL A 19 10.29 0.70 2.87
N VAL A 20 9.36 0.45 1.93
CA VAL A 20 9.10 1.31 0.77
C VAL A 20 7.72 1.95 0.91
N PHE A 21 7.67 3.28 0.76
CA PHE A 21 6.42 4.02 0.64
C PHE A 21 6.16 4.35 -0.84
N LEU A 22 5.00 3.96 -1.34
CA LEU A 22 4.58 4.16 -2.73
C LEU A 22 3.47 5.20 -2.80
N SER A 23 3.74 6.29 -3.53
CA SER A 23 2.75 7.28 -3.92
C SER A 23 2.91 7.63 -5.42
N PRO A 24 2.70 6.66 -6.32
CA PRO A 24 2.84 6.88 -7.76
C PRO A 24 1.75 7.83 -8.28
N PRO A 25 1.90 8.38 -9.50
CA PRO A 25 0.88 9.21 -10.12
C PRO A 25 -0.39 8.41 -10.43
N TRP A 26 -1.56 8.96 -10.09
CA TRP A 26 -2.85 8.29 -10.33
C TRP A 26 -3.56 8.73 -11.63
N GLY A 27 -2.85 9.38 -12.55
CA GLY A 27 -3.44 9.90 -13.78
C GLY A 27 -4.29 11.18 -13.62
N GLY A 28 -4.09 11.93 -12.52
CA GLY A 28 -4.77 13.21 -12.27
C GLY A 28 -6.18 13.08 -11.68
N PRO A 29 -6.88 14.19 -11.35
CA PRO A 29 -8.18 14.19 -10.67
C PRO A 29 -9.28 13.35 -11.35
N GLU A 30 -9.11 13.08 -12.64
CA GLU A 30 -9.93 12.22 -13.49
C GLU A 30 -10.08 10.79 -12.93
N TYR A 31 -9.12 10.29 -12.12
CA TYR A 31 -9.18 8.96 -11.50
C TYR A 31 -10.50 8.71 -10.76
N ALA A 32 -11.10 9.78 -10.22
CA ALA A 32 -12.30 9.72 -9.40
C ALA A 32 -13.61 9.75 -10.22
N ARG A 33 -13.56 9.96 -11.53
CA ARG A 33 -14.76 10.05 -12.39
C ARG A 33 -15.30 8.68 -12.82
N GLY A 34 -14.47 7.63 -12.74
CA GLY A 34 -14.80 6.27 -13.17
C GLY A 34 -15.28 5.36 -12.04
N GLY A 35 -15.40 4.07 -12.37
CA GLY A 35 -15.71 3.01 -11.41
C GLY A 35 -14.52 2.66 -10.51
N ALA A 36 -14.26 1.37 -10.31
CA ALA A 36 -13.10 0.92 -9.56
C ALA A 36 -11.81 1.32 -10.29
N PHE A 37 -10.87 1.94 -9.58
CA PHE A 37 -9.55 2.29 -10.10
C PHE A 37 -8.72 1.02 -10.27
N ASP A 38 -8.26 0.79 -11.50
CA ASP A 38 -7.52 -0.40 -11.90
C ASP A 38 -6.01 -0.14 -11.81
N LEU A 39 -5.32 -0.93 -10.97
CA LEU A 39 -3.90 -0.71 -10.69
C LEU A 39 -3.02 -0.84 -11.93
N LYS A 40 -3.40 -1.72 -12.86
CA LYS A 40 -2.61 -2.07 -14.04
C LYS A 40 -2.71 -1.02 -15.14
N THR A 41 -3.88 -0.41 -15.28
CA THR A 41 -4.22 0.39 -16.47
C THR A 41 -4.47 1.88 -16.20
N MET A 42 -4.68 2.29 -14.94
CA MET A 42 -5.07 3.67 -14.60
C MET A 42 -3.99 4.48 -13.87
N MET A 43 -2.80 3.92 -13.64
CA MET A 43 -1.70 4.56 -12.89
C MET A 43 -0.89 5.57 -13.73
N GLY A 44 -1.57 6.42 -14.51
CA GLY A 44 -0.91 7.49 -15.27
C GLY A 44 0.12 7.02 -16.32
N GLY A 45 -0.06 5.82 -16.88
CA GLY A 45 0.87 5.22 -17.85
C GLY A 45 1.85 4.20 -17.25
N LEU A 46 1.78 3.95 -15.94
CA LEU A 46 2.55 2.91 -15.25
C LEU A 46 1.67 1.68 -14.94
N ASP A 47 2.31 0.52 -14.76
CA ASP A 47 1.67 -0.68 -14.21
C ASP A 47 1.85 -0.69 -12.68
N GLY A 48 0.76 -0.47 -11.95
CA GLY A 48 0.76 -0.44 -10.50
C GLY A 48 1.09 -1.76 -9.81
N GLU A 49 0.90 -2.89 -10.51
CA GLU A 49 1.28 -4.22 -10.04
C GLU A 49 2.81 -4.38 -10.16
N GLU A 50 3.41 -3.92 -11.26
CA GLU A 50 4.86 -3.93 -11.47
C GLU A 50 5.60 -3.06 -10.44
N ILE A 51 5.08 -1.86 -10.15
CA ILE A 51 5.64 -0.98 -9.10
C ILE A 51 5.69 -1.71 -7.76
N PHE A 52 4.62 -2.42 -7.39
CA PHE A 52 4.56 -3.18 -6.15
C PHE A 52 5.58 -4.33 -6.13
N GLU A 53 5.65 -5.11 -7.21
CA GLU A 53 6.59 -6.23 -7.31
C GLU A 53 8.05 -5.79 -7.17
N ILE A 54 8.43 -4.69 -7.82
CA ILE A 54 9.77 -4.12 -7.70
C ILE A 54 10.04 -3.65 -6.26
N SER A 55 9.04 -3.06 -5.61
CA SER A 55 9.16 -2.57 -4.23
C SER A 55 9.36 -3.69 -3.22
N MET A 56 8.63 -4.80 -3.36
CA MET A 56 8.78 -6.00 -2.51
C MET A 56 10.15 -6.69 -2.68
N ARG A 57 10.89 -6.41 -3.76
CA ARG A 57 12.30 -6.86 -3.91
C ARG A 57 13.29 -5.95 -3.18
N ALA A 58 12.92 -4.68 -2.98
CA ALA A 58 13.76 -3.68 -2.33
C ALA A 58 13.58 -3.65 -0.81
N ALA A 59 12.38 -4.00 -0.31
CA ALA A 59 12.06 -4.02 1.12
C ALA A 59 11.07 -5.14 1.47
N PRO A 60 11.10 -5.65 2.72
CA PRO A 60 10.11 -6.62 3.20
C PRO A 60 8.72 -5.99 3.42
N ASN A 61 8.66 -4.68 3.66
CA ASN A 61 7.42 -3.97 3.96
C ASN A 61 7.13 -2.87 2.93
N VAL A 62 5.89 -2.78 2.46
CA VAL A 62 5.47 -1.79 1.48
C VAL A 62 4.18 -1.11 1.92
N ALA A 63 4.20 0.22 2.03
CA ALA A 63 3.03 1.04 2.27
C ALA A 63 2.59 1.72 0.98
N TYR A 64 1.39 1.41 0.49
CA TYR A 64 0.91 1.83 -0.82
C TYR A 64 -0.25 2.82 -0.70
N TYR A 65 0.01 4.08 -1.05
CA TYR A 65 -0.98 5.15 -1.09
C TYR A 65 -1.72 5.14 -2.43
N LEU A 66 -3.01 4.81 -2.37
CA LEU A 66 -3.84 4.47 -3.52
C LEU A 66 -5.09 5.35 -3.61
N PRO A 67 -5.67 5.51 -4.81
CA PRO A 67 -6.98 6.13 -4.97
C PRO A 67 -8.05 5.50 -4.08
N LYS A 68 -8.92 6.33 -3.51
CA LYS A 68 -10.03 5.87 -2.65
C LYS A 68 -10.96 4.83 -3.29
N ASN A 69 -11.06 4.82 -4.63
CA ASN A 69 -11.88 3.91 -5.42
C ASN A 69 -11.09 2.72 -5.97
N THR A 70 -9.88 2.45 -5.46
CA THR A 70 -9.05 1.31 -5.92
C THR A 70 -9.78 -0.02 -5.81
N ASN A 71 -9.62 -0.85 -6.84
CA ASN A 71 -10.12 -2.21 -6.85
C ASN A 71 -9.44 -3.04 -5.77
N ARG A 72 -10.11 -3.20 -4.62
CA ARG A 72 -9.60 -3.96 -3.47
C ARG A 72 -9.27 -5.42 -3.82
N ARG A 73 -9.88 -6.01 -4.85
CA ARG A 73 -9.52 -7.36 -5.30
C ARG A 73 -8.09 -7.41 -5.85
N GLN A 74 -7.65 -6.40 -6.58
CA GLN A 74 -6.26 -6.32 -7.06
C GLN A 74 -5.30 -6.13 -5.88
N VAL A 75 -5.66 -5.28 -4.91
CA VAL A 75 -4.86 -5.05 -3.69
C VAL A 75 -4.63 -6.36 -2.92
N HIS A 76 -5.67 -7.16 -2.69
CA HIS A 76 -5.53 -8.49 -2.06
C HIS A 76 -4.81 -9.51 -2.95
N ALA A 77 -4.98 -9.46 -4.26
CA ALA A 77 -4.26 -10.33 -5.19
C ALA A 77 -2.74 -10.08 -5.15
N LEU A 78 -2.31 -8.82 -5.01
CA LEU A 78 -0.90 -8.46 -4.81
C LEU A 78 -0.34 -9.09 -3.52
N ALA A 79 -1.08 -8.98 -2.41
CA ALA A 79 -0.68 -9.59 -1.13
C ALA A 79 -0.53 -11.11 -1.25
N ALA A 80 -1.51 -11.78 -1.88
CA ALA A 80 -1.48 -13.21 -2.11
C ALA A 80 -0.30 -13.64 -3.00
N SER A 81 -0.01 -12.87 -4.06
CA SER A 81 1.12 -13.12 -4.98
C SER A 81 2.46 -13.00 -4.26
N ALA A 82 2.63 -11.95 -3.44
CA ALA A 82 3.83 -11.73 -2.64
C ALA A 82 3.92 -12.60 -1.38
N ARG A 83 2.85 -13.33 -1.04
CA ARG A 83 2.73 -14.16 0.18
C ARG A 83 2.95 -13.36 1.48
N VAL A 84 2.35 -12.17 1.54
CA VAL A 84 2.40 -11.29 2.71
C VAL A 84 0.98 -10.94 3.16
N ALA A 85 0.84 -10.56 4.43
CA ALA A 85 -0.38 -9.97 4.94
C ALA A 85 -0.61 -8.58 4.30
N VAL A 86 -1.87 -8.13 4.27
CA VAL A 86 -2.22 -6.78 3.88
C VAL A 86 -3.29 -6.20 4.79
N GLU A 87 -3.00 -5.03 5.36
CA GLU A 87 -3.96 -4.22 6.11
C GLU A 87 -4.40 -3.03 5.25
N LEU A 88 -5.69 -2.68 5.32
CA LEU A 88 -6.27 -1.59 4.56
C LEU A 88 -6.82 -0.50 5.48
N GLU A 89 -6.36 0.72 5.29
CA GLU A 89 -6.81 1.90 6.03
C GLU A 89 -7.40 2.95 5.08
N GLU A 90 -8.55 3.51 5.42
CA GLU A 90 -9.14 4.61 4.67
C GLU A 90 -8.69 5.96 5.23
N CYS A 91 -7.88 6.69 4.48
CA CYS A 91 -7.51 8.05 4.85
C CYS A 91 -8.72 8.98 4.70
N ARG A 92 -9.25 9.49 5.81
CA ARG A 92 -10.43 10.36 5.86
C ARG A 92 -10.07 11.78 6.23
N LEU A 93 -10.71 12.74 5.56
CA LEU A 93 -10.65 14.16 5.91
C LEU A 93 -12.08 14.71 5.98
N ASN A 94 -12.46 15.27 7.13
CA ASN A 94 -13.81 15.77 7.41
C ASN A 94 -14.91 14.72 7.12
N GLY A 95 -14.66 13.47 7.54
CA GLY A 95 -15.58 12.35 7.29
C GLY A 95 -15.56 11.78 5.87
N HIS A 96 -14.88 12.44 4.92
CA HIS A 96 -14.80 11.99 3.53
C HIS A 96 -13.52 11.21 3.26
N VAL A 97 -13.65 10.02 2.68
CA VAL A 97 -12.49 9.22 2.22
C VAL A 97 -11.78 9.96 1.09
N LYS A 98 -10.47 10.13 1.25
CA LYS A 98 -9.57 10.78 0.27
C LYS A 98 -8.73 9.77 -0.49
N ALA A 99 -8.27 8.73 0.20
CA ALA A 99 -7.40 7.69 -0.33
C ALA A 99 -7.58 6.38 0.43
N LEU A 100 -6.97 5.32 -0.11
CA LEU A 100 -6.79 4.03 0.53
C LEU A 100 -5.29 3.85 0.80
N MET A 101 -4.92 3.51 2.03
CA MET A 101 -3.60 3.00 2.36
C MET A 101 -3.67 1.48 2.41
N ALA A 102 -2.72 0.81 1.75
CA ALA A 102 -2.53 -0.62 1.85
C ALA A 102 -1.13 -0.91 2.42
N TYR A 103 -1.07 -1.57 3.56
CA TYR A 103 0.17 -1.91 4.25
C TYR A 103 0.46 -3.40 4.04
N TYR A 104 1.53 -3.70 3.32
CA TYR A 104 1.93 -5.07 2.96
C TYR A 104 3.15 -5.50 3.76
N GLY A 105 3.11 -6.73 4.31
CA GLY A 105 4.25 -7.34 4.99
C GLY A 105 4.46 -6.92 6.45
N PHE A 106 3.76 -5.89 6.91
CA PHE A 106 3.80 -5.46 8.31
C PHE A 106 3.20 -6.55 9.20
N GLU A 107 3.94 -6.94 10.24
CA GLU A 107 3.47 -7.87 11.25
C GLU A 107 2.39 -7.19 12.10
N GLU A 108 1.28 -7.88 12.35
CA GLU A 108 0.34 -7.47 13.39
C GLU A 108 0.97 -7.83 14.74
N GLU A 109 1.17 -6.85 15.63
CA GLU A 109 1.40 -7.17 17.05
C GLU A 109 0.11 -7.82 17.57
N GLU A 110 0.17 -9.11 17.95
CA GLU A 110 -0.94 -9.73 18.68
C GLU A 110 -1.22 -8.88 19.93
N GLU A 111 -2.41 -8.25 20.01
CA GLU A 111 -2.89 -7.66 21.27
C GLU A 111 -2.90 -8.76 22.32
N GLY A 112 -1.93 -8.73 23.24
CA GLY A 112 -1.84 -9.71 24.33
C GLY A 112 -3.14 -9.77 25.13
N GLU A 113 -3.54 -10.99 25.53
CA GLU A 113 -4.70 -11.23 26.38
C GLU A 113 -4.75 -10.23 27.56
N VAL A 114 -5.83 -9.44 27.61
CA VAL A 114 -6.18 -8.70 28.81
C VAL A 114 -6.63 -9.73 29.85
N VAL A 115 -5.70 -10.13 30.72
CA VAL A 115 -6.01 -10.98 31.87
C VAL A 115 -6.77 -10.13 32.88
N GLU A 116 -8.10 -10.16 32.83
CA GLU A 116 -8.93 -9.57 33.86
C GLU A 116 -8.76 -10.38 35.16
N PHE A 117 -8.07 -9.79 36.15
CA PHE A 117 -8.07 -10.30 37.51
C PHE A 117 -9.43 -10.01 38.13
N VAL A 118 -10.26 -11.05 38.27
CA VAL A 118 -11.45 -11.00 39.12
C VAL A 118 -10.96 -11.05 40.58
N GLU A 119 -11.02 -9.92 41.29
CA GLU A 119 -10.96 -9.92 42.74
C GLU A 119 -12.28 -10.52 43.26
N GLU A 120 -12.22 -11.74 43.79
CA GLU A 120 -13.31 -12.34 44.56
C GLU A 120 -13.41 -11.69 45.96
N PRO A 121 -14.63 -11.62 46.54
CA PRO A 121 -15.00 -10.72 47.64
C PRO A 121 -14.44 -11.05 49.03
#